data_AF-A0A924VR17-F1
#
_entry.id   AF-A0A924VR17-F1
#
_cell.length_a   1.000
_cell.length_b   1.000
_cell.length_c   1.000
_cell.angle_alpha   90.00
_cell.angle_beta   90.00
_cell.angle_gamma   90.00
#
_symmetry.space_group_name_H-M   'P 1'
#
loop_
_entity.id
_entity.type
_entity.pdbx_description
1 polymer ?
#
loop_
_entity_poly.entity_id
_entity_poly.type
_entity_poly.pdbx_seq_one_letter_code
_entity_poly.pdbx_strand_id
1 'polypeptide(L)' 'MHIIPQINKNIEGDFLKFLIGTISLGCSKNLVDTETMLGLLTQEGYALTQDVSLADILLVNTCGFIESA' A
#
# COMPACT_ATOMS: atom_id res chain seq x y z
N MET A 1 -4.20 4.33 -9.42
CA MET A 1 -3.46 3.91 -8.22
C MET A 1 -2.29 4.84 -8.00
N HIS A 2 -2.19 5.40 -6.81
CA HIS A 2 -1.15 6.35 -6.44
C HIS A 2 -0.39 5.79 -5.24
N ILE A 3 0.94 5.82 -5.30
CA ILE A 3 1.81 5.37 -4.21
C ILE A 3 2.25 6.62 -3.45
N ILE A 4 1.92 6.70 -2.17
CA ILE A 4 2.31 7.81 -1.30
C ILE A 4 3.41 7.30 -0.36
N PRO A 5 4.65 7.82 -0.45
CA PRO A 5 5.67 7.50 0.53
C PRO A 5 5.35 8.18 1.86
N GLN A 6 5.25 7.42 2.95
CA GLN A 6 5.19 7.95 4.31
C GLN A 6 6.61 7.99 4.85
N ILE A 7 7.25 9.17 4.81
CA ILE A 7 8.65 9.28 5.23
C ILE A 7 8.71 9.30 6.77
N ASN A 8 8.91 8.13 7.37
CA ASN A 8 9.36 7.99 8.75
C ASN A 8 10.84 7.58 8.73
N LYS A 9 11.77 8.52 8.97
CA LYS A 9 13.21 8.27 8.86
C LYS A 9 13.75 7.59 10.13
N ASN A 10 14.25 6.37 9.97
CA ASN A 10 15.47 5.86 10.63
C ASN A 10 15.95 4.63 9.86
N ILE A 11 16.88 4.83 8.91
CA ILE A 11 17.47 3.73 8.13
C ILE A 11 18.98 3.69 8.45
N GLU A 12 19.31 3.04 9.55
CA GLU A 12 20.66 2.59 9.88
C GLU A 12 20.63 1.05 10.03
N GLY A 13 21.35 0.35 9.14
CA GLY A 13 21.67 -1.07 9.28
C GLY A 13 20.56 -2.05 8.88
N ASP A 14 20.93 -3.05 8.06
CA ASP A 14 20.14 -4.21 7.61
C ASP A 14 18.88 -3.94 6.77
N PHE A 15 19.04 -3.91 5.44
CA PHE A 15 18.08 -4.47 4.44
C PHE A 15 16.57 -4.35 4.79
N LEU A 16 16.14 -3.19 5.30
CA LEU A 16 14.81 -3.02 5.88
C LEU A 16 13.75 -3.19 4.79
N LYS A 17 13.05 -4.31 4.86
CA LYS A 17 11.88 -4.61 4.04
C LYS A 17 10.76 -3.66 4.47
N PHE A 18 10.48 -2.64 3.65
CA PHE A 18 9.46 -1.63 3.94
C PHE A 18 8.10 -2.26 4.26
N LEU A 19 7.41 -1.69 5.25
CA LEU A 19 6.04 -2.02 5.62
C LEU A 19 5.06 -1.30 4.69
N ILE A 20 4.22 -2.07 4.02
CA ILE A 20 3.23 -1.55 3.07
C ILE A 20 1.83 -1.66 3.67
N GLY A 21 1.13 -0.53 3.74
CA GLY A 21 -0.28 -0.43 4.07
C GLY A 21 -1.12 -0.17 2.82
N THR A 22 -2.38 -0.60 2.82
CA THR A 22 -3.30 -0.35 1.71
C THR A 22 -4.59 0.33 2.17
N ILE A 23 -5.07 1.28 1.37
CA ILE A 23 -6.40 1.88 1.52
C ILE A 23 -7.08 1.86 0.17
N SER A 24 -8.33 1.39 0.14
CA SER A 24 -9.20 1.49 -1.03
C SER A 24 -10.22 2.60 -0.83
N LEU A 25 -10.17 3.64 -1.67
CA LEU A 25 -11.13 4.73 -1.72
C LEU A 25 -12.08 4.50 -2.90
N GLY A 26 -13.23 3.87 -2.64
CA GLY A 26 -14.24 3.58 -3.66
C GLY A 26 -14.90 2.21 -3.49
N CYS A 27 -15.51 1.69 -4.55
CA CYS A 27 -16.19 0.40 -4.54
C CYS A 27 -15.23 -0.79 -4.56
N SER A 28 -15.69 -1.95 -4.10
CA SER A 28 -14.96 -3.22 -3.97
C SER A 28 -14.44 -3.84 -5.27
N LYS A 29 -14.64 -3.19 -6.42
CA LYS A 29 -14.28 -3.73 -7.75
C LYS A 29 -12.77 -3.94 -7.92
N ASN A 30 -11.93 -3.22 -7.18
CA ASN A 30 -10.48 -3.29 -7.35
C ASN A 30 -9.78 -4.18 -6.31
N LEU A 31 -10.53 -5.06 -5.60
CA LEU A 31 -9.96 -5.93 -4.57
C LEU A 31 -8.93 -6.91 -5.16
N VAL A 32 -9.27 -7.56 -6.27
CA VAL A 32 -8.42 -8.55 -6.95
C VAL A 32 -7.10 -7.93 -7.43
N ASP A 33 -7.14 -6.70 -7.97
CA ASP A 33 -5.93 -5.98 -8.39
C ASP A 33 -5.03 -5.66 -7.19
N THR A 34 -5.63 -5.28 -6.06
CA THR A 34 -4.91 -4.98 -4.81
C THR A 34 -4.23 -6.23 -4.28
N GLU A 35 -4.94 -7.35 -4.23
CA GLU A 35 -4.40 -8.64 -3.78
C GLU A 35 -3.25 -9.12 -4.68
N THR A 36 -3.41 -8.97 -5.99
CA THR A 36 -2.37 -9.34 -6.96
C THR A 36 -1.09 -8.55 -6.72
N MET A 37 -1.19 -7.23 -6.50
CA MET A 37 -0.02 -6.41 -6.18
C MET A 37 0.61 -6.72 -4.83
N LEU A 38 -0.22 -6.92 -3.80
CA LEU A 38 0.27 -7.32 -2.48
C LEU A 38 1.03 -8.64 -2.54
N GLY A 39 0.57 -9.58 -3.37
CA GLY A 39 1.27 -10.83 -3.66
C GLY A 39 2.66 -10.60 -4.26
N LEU A 40 2.77 -9.73 -5.29
CA LEU A 40 4.06 -9.39 -5.92
C LEU A 40 5.01 -8.70 -4.94
N LEU A 41 4.52 -7.74 -4.16
CA LEU A 41 5.32 -7.03 -3.17
C LEU A 41 5.81 -7.97 -2.07
N THR A 42 4.98 -8.93 -1.63
CA THR A 42 5.40 -9.94 -0.67
C THR A 42 6.48 -10.87 -1.25
N GLN A 43 6.39 -11.22 -2.54
CA GLN A 43 7.41 -12.03 -3.24
C GLN A 43 8.76 -11.31 -3.35
N GLU A 44 8.74 -10.00 -3.60
CA GLU A 44 9.94 -9.13 -3.58
C GLU A 44 10.44 -8.86 -2.14
N GLY A 45 9.77 -9.42 -1.14
CA GLY A 45 10.20 -9.43 0.24
C GLY A 45 9.67 -8.29 1.10
N TYR A 46 8.79 -7.42 0.60
CA TYR A 46 8.15 -6.38 1.40
C TYR A 46 7.24 -7.01 2.47
N ALA A 47 7.09 -6.33 3.60
CA ALA A 47 6.17 -6.73 4.67
C ALA A 47 4.87 -5.94 4.57
N LEU A 48 3.74 -6.55 4.92
CA LEU A 48 2.43 -5.91 4.86
C LEU A 48 1.93 -5.57 6.27
N THR A 49 1.28 -4.42 6.42
CA THR A 49 0.61 -4.01 7.66
C THR A 49 -0.83 -3.60 7.37
N GLN A 50 -1.74 -3.99 8.26
CA GLN A 50 -3.12 -3.48 8.28
C GLN A 50 -3.22 -2.17 9.08
N ASP A 51 -2.23 -1.89 9.94
CA ASP A 51 -2.11 -0.62 10.64
C ASP A 51 -1.35 0.37 9.76
N VAL A 52 -2.09 1.32 9.19
CA VAL A 52 -1.59 2.35 8.31
C VAL A 52 -0.64 3.34 8.99
N SER A 53 -0.71 3.46 10.32
CA SER A 53 0.20 4.32 11.08
C SER A 53 1.62 3.75 11.16
N LEU A 54 1.77 2.44 10.93
CA LEU A 54 3.03 1.73 10.92
C LEU A 54 3.60 1.53 9.51
N ALA A 55 2.88 1.96 8.47
CA ALA A 55 3.28 1.76 7.08
C ALA A 55 4.33 2.80 6.65
N ASP A 56 5.42 2.32 6.04
CA ASP A 56 6.42 3.17 5.36
C ASP A 56 5.90 3.63 3.98
N ILE A 57 5.08 2.79 3.34
CA ILE A 57 4.50 3.05 2.03
C ILE A 57 3.00 2.82 2.10
N LEU A 58 2.22 3.79 1.61
CA LEU A 58 0.78 3.68 1.51
C LEU A 58 0.33 3.50 0.06
N LEU A 59 -0.27 2.35 -0.23
CA LEU A 59 -0.91 2.06 -1.50
C LEU A 59 -2.37 2.51 -1.48
N VAL A 60 -2.70 3.54 -2.25
CA VAL A 60 -4.08 4.03 -2.35
C VAL A 60 -4.70 3.57 -3.67
N ASN A 61 -5.71 2.71 -3.55
CA ASN A 61 -6.50 2.25 -4.67
C ASN A 61 -7.79 3.06 -4.77
N THR A 62 -7.86 3.94 -5.77
CA THR A 62 -9.03 4.77 -6.05
C THR A 62 -9.86 4.15 -7.18
N CYS A 63 -11.18 4.10 -7.06
CA CYS A 63 -12.03 3.81 -8.23
C CYS A 63 -12.10 5.05 -9.14
N GLY A 64 -11.95 4.88 -10.45
CA GLY A 64 -12.00 5.98 -11.43
C GLY A 64 -13.38 6.63 -11.61
N PHE A 65 -14.42 6.10 -10.95
CA PHE A 65 -15.72 6.76 -10.84
C PHE A 65 -15.66 7.81 -9.73
N ILE A 66 -15.08 8.97 -10.05
CA ILE A 66 -15.41 10.21 -9.35
C ILE A 66 -16.60 10.82 -10.10
N GLU A 67 -17.77 10.21 -9.99
CA GLU A 67 -18.99 11.01 -10.06
C GLU A 67 -19.17 11.64 -8.69
N SER A 68 -19.29 12.96 -8.66
CA SER A 68 -19.65 13.68 -7.45
C SER A 68 -21.00 13.14 -6.98
N ALA A 69 -21.06 12.65 -5.73
CA ALA A 69 -22.33 12.36 -5.08
C ALA A 69 -23.16 13.64 -4.92
#